data_AF-A0A3N5TBZ4-F1
#
_entry.id   AF-A0A3N5TBZ4-F1
#
_cell.length_a   1.000
_cell.length_b   1.000
_cell.length_c   1.000
_cell.angle_alpha   90.00
_cell.angle_beta   90.00
_cell.angle_gamma   90.00
#
_symmetry.space_group_name_H-M   'P 1'
#
loop_
_entity.id
_entity.type
_entity.pdbx_description
1 polymer ?
#
loop_
_entity_poly.entity_id
_entity_poly.type
_entity_poly.pdbx_seq_one_letter_code
_entity_poly.pdbx_strand_id
1 'polypeptide(L)'
;MKFVLIYPKWPKLDRQTEFHLPPHGPVVFAATLPDDVEVVFIDENVQQIDFDEPADFVGISVMLTIQIKRGWEIADDYRKRGIKVIFGGIAAMLHAEETAAHADAVFLGEAEGRMADVFADFRKGELKKVYNYLNDQPPIETVGPARRDILQKSLYNYRGIQMVDLVHASRGCRYNCYPCAVAYLGGRKFRPRPIEKSIAEMAGIDNNRL
;
A
#
# COMPACT_ATOMS: atom_id res chain seq x y z
N MET A 1 -6.07 -13.05 -12.82
CA MET A 1 -6.03 -13.43 -11.38
C MET A 1 -6.49 -12.23 -10.58
N LYS A 2 -7.45 -12.41 -9.67
CA LYS A 2 -8.06 -11.36 -8.86
C LYS A 2 -7.27 -11.17 -7.57
N PHE A 3 -6.55 -10.05 -7.49
CA PHE A 3 -5.81 -9.62 -6.31
C PHE A 3 -6.59 -8.55 -5.56
N VAL A 4 -6.95 -8.85 -4.31
CA VAL A 4 -7.67 -7.90 -3.45
C VAL A 4 -6.67 -7.16 -2.57
N LEU A 5 -6.51 -5.86 -2.81
CA LEU A 5 -5.66 -4.97 -2.02
C LEU A 5 -6.51 -4.26 -0.97
N ILE A 6 -6.20 -4.46 0.30
CA ILE A 6 -6.98 -3.94 1.43
C ILE A 6 -6.15 -2.92 2.21
N TYR A 7 -6.76 -1.78 2.49
CA TYR A 7 -6.23 -0.75 3.38
C TYR A 7 -7.10 -0.71 4.66
N PRO A 8 -6.61 -1.29 5.78
CA PRO A 8 -7.43 -1.46 6.98
C PRO A 8 -7.84 -0.13 7.61
N LYS A 9 -8.97 -0.11 8.32
CA LYS A 9 -9.40 1.08 9.07
C LYS A 9 -8.61 1.23 10.35
N TRP A 10 -8.68 2.42 10.93
CA TRP A 10 -8.22 2.65 12.30
C TRP A 10 -9.32 3.28 13.15
N PRO A 11 -9.32 3.00 14.47
CA PRO A 11 -10.24 3.64 15.38
C PRO A 11 -10.03 5.16 15.38
N LYS A 12 -11.14 5.90 15.33
CA LYS A 12 -11.16 7.36 15.43
C LYS A 12 -11.40 7.75 16.88
N LEU A 13 -10.89 8.92 17.26
CA LEU A 13 -11.17 9.47 18.58
C LEU A 13 -12.62 9.94 18.66
N ASP A 14 -13.19 9.91 19.87
CA ASP A 14 -14.50 10.50 20.11
C ASP A 14 -14.49 11.97 19.66
N ARG A 15 -15.51 12.38 18.89
CA ARG A 15 -15.67 13.71 18.28
C ARG A 15 -14.58 14.11 17.27
N GLN A 16 -13.76 13.17 16.80
CA GLN A 16 -12.87 13.44 15.68
C GLN A 16 -13.69 13.69 14.42
N THR A 17 -13.46 14.84 13.78
CA THR A 17 -14.01 15.08 12.44
C THR A 17 -13.31 14.16 11.44
N GLU A 18 -14.10 13.34 10.75
CA GLU A 18 -13.59 12.42 9.74
C GLU A 18 -13.59 13.06 8.35
N PHE A 19 -12.43 12.96 7.70
CA PHE A 19 -12.28 13.16 6.27
C PHE A 19 -11.23 12.17 5.78
N HIS A 20 -11.40 11.67 4.56
CA HIS A 20 -10.55 10.63 4.02
C HIS A 20 -9.89 11.14 2.75
N LEU A 21 -8.56 11.17 2.77
CA LEU A 21 -7.77 11.35 1.56
C LEU A 21 -7.61 9.98 0.88
N PRO A 22 -7.61 9.93 -0.46
CA PRO A 22 -7.21 8.71 -1.15
C PRO A 22 -5.81 8.27 -0.70
N PRO A 23 -5.62 7.01 -0.26
CA PRO A 23 -4.34 6.57 0.29
C PRO A 23 -3.31 6.37 -0.83
N HIS A 24 -2.17 7.08 -0.72
CA HIS A 24 -1.14 7.07 -1.78
C HIS A 24 -0.39 5.74 -1.88
N GLY A 25 -0.08 5.10 -0.75
CA GLY A 25 0.68 3.84 -0.71
C GLY A 25 0.08 2.73 -1.58
N PRO A 26 -1.22 2.40 -1.42
CA PRO A 26 -1.91 1.41 -2.24
C PRO A 26 -1.88 1.70 -3.76
N VAL A 27 -2.12 2.95 -4.19
CA VAL A 27 -2.12 3.28 -5.63
C VAL A 27 -0.73 3.24 -6.24
N VAL A 28 0.31 3.57 -5.48
CA VAL A 28 1.70 3.42 -5.92
C VAL A 28 2.06 1.94 -6.02
N PHE A 29 1.71 1.14 -5.00
CA PHE A 29 1.92 -0.30 -5.01
C PHE A 29 1.22 -0.96 -6.20
N ALA A 30 -0.04 -0.60 -6.47
CA ALA A 30 -0.81 -1.16 -7.57
C ALA A 30 -0.19 -0.86 -8.95
N ALA A 31 0.59 0.23 -9.08
CA ALA A 31 1.33 0.55 -10.30
C ALA A 31 2.56 -0.34 -10.52
N THR A 32 2.99 -1.09 -9.50
CA THR A 32 4.12 -2.03 -9.59
C THR A 32 3.68 -3.44 -9.96
N LEU A 33 2.37 -3.71 -9.94
CA LEU A 33 1.81 -5.03 -10.20
C LEU A 33 1.91 -5.39 -11.69
N PRO A 34 2.09 -6.67 -12.04
CA PRO A 34 2.00 -7.13 -13.42
C PRO A 34 0.64 -6.79 -14.08
N ASP A 35 0.65 -6.52 -15.38
CA ASP A 35 -0.55 -6.11 -16.14
C ASP A 35 -1.66 -7.17 -16.16
N ASP A 36 -1.31 -8.45 -15.99
CA ASP A 36 -2.26 -9.57 -15.96
C ASP A 36 -2.96 -9.76 -14.60
N VAL A 37 -2.62 -8.91 -13.61
CA VAL A 37 -3.24 -8.89 -12.29
C VAL A 37 -4.41 -7.92 -12.29
N GLU A 38 -5.61 -8.47 -12.09
CA GLU A 38 -6.81 -7.68 -11.82
C GLU A 38 -6.78 -7.24 -10.35
N VAL A 39 -6.84 -5.92 -10.12
CA VAL A 39 -6.73 -5.35 -8.78
C VAL A 39 -8.09 -4.85 -8.32
N VAL A 40 -8.57 -5.39 -7.20
CA VAL A 40 -9.72 -4.84 -6.49
C VAL A 40 -9.20 -4.15 -5.23
N PHE A 41 -9.45 -2.85 -5.11
CA PHE A 41 -9.00 -2.07 -3.97
C PHE A 41 -10.12 -1.79 -2.98
N ILE A 42 -9.88 -2.15 -1.72
CA ILE A 42 -10.80 -1.92 -0.61
C ILE A 42 -10.12 -1.01 0.42
N ASP A 43 -10.69 0.16 0.63
CA ASP A 43 -10.31 1.08 1.70
C ASP A 43 -11.34 0.98 2.82
N GLU A 44 -11.01 0.26 3.88
CA GLU A 44 -11.94 -0.02 4.97
C GLU A 44 -12.34 1.24 5.75
N ASN A 45 -11.68 2.38 5.52
CA ASN A 45 -12.08 3.65 6.11
C ASN A 45 -13.31 4.26 5.45
N VAL A 46 -13.62 3.90 4.20
CA VAL A 46 -14.71 4.50 3.42
C VAL A 46 -15.67 3.48 2.81
N GLN A 47 -15.34 2.19 2.87
CA GLN A 47 -16.19 1.08 2.41
C GLN A 47 -16.03 -0.14 3.32
N GLN A 48 -17.00 -1.05 3.28
CA GLN A 48 -16.93 -2.30 4.03
C GLN A 48 -16.20 -3.38 3.22
N ILE A 49 -15.54 -4.29 3.93
CA ILE A 49 -14.97 -5.50 3.31
C ILE A 49 -16.08 -6.55 3.27
N ASP A 50 -16.40 -7.00 2.06
CA ASP A 50 -17.15 -8.22 1.85
C ASP A 50 -16.16 -9.39 1.76
N PHE A 51 -16.19 -10.28 2.76
CA PHE A 51 -15.28 -11.43 2.80
C PHE A 51 -15.75 -12.59 1.91
N ASP A 52 -17.01 -12.58 1.48
CA ASP A 52 -17.60 -13.63 0.64
C ASP A 52 -17.31 -13.41 -0.86
N GLU A 53 -16.87 -12.20 -1.21
CA GLU A 53 -16.32 -11.89 -2.53
C GLU A 53 -15.08 -12.75 -2.85
N PRO A 54 -15.04 -13.42 -4.02
CA PRO A 54 -13.91 -14.24 -4.42
C PRO A 54 -12.61 -13.43 -4.47
N ALA A 55 -11.51 -14.02 -3.98
CA ALA A 55 -10.16 -13.47 -4.09
C ALA A 55 -9.16 -14.62 -4.30
N ASP A 56 -8.26 -14.49 -5.28
CA ASP A 56 -7.20 -15.48 -5.50
C ASP A 56 -6.03 -15.23 -4.55
N PHE A 57 -5.70 -13.95 -4.34
CA PHE A 57 -4.57 -13.52 -3.50
C PHE A 57 -4.91 -12.17 -2.85
N VAL A 58 -4.55 -12.00 -1.58
CA VAL A 58 -4.90 -10.80 -0.80
C VAL A 58 -3.64 -10.07 -0.36
N GLY A 59 -3.60 -8.76 -0.61
CA GLY A 59 -2.58 -7.85 -0.09
C GLY A 59 -3.15 -6.95 0.98
N ILE A 60 -2.46 -6.81 2.11
CA ILE A 60 -2.85 -5.88 3.17
C ILE A 60 -1.78 -4.79 3.29
N SER A 61 -2.18 -3.56 2.97
CA SER A 61 -1.33 -2.37 3.05
C SER A 61 -1.59 -1.65 4.37
N VAL A 62 -0.62 -1.71 5.29
CA VAL A 62 -0.76 -1.13 6.64
C VAL A 62 0.17 0.07 6.79
N MET A 63 -0.40 1.27 6.87
CA MET A 63 0.36 2.51 6.99
C MET A 63 0.70 2.84 8.44
N LEU A 64 -0.25 2.70 9.35
CA LEU A 64 -0.15 3.13 10.74
C LEU A 64 -0.13 1.93 11.68
N THR A 65 0.69 1.99 12.73
CA THR A 65 0.75 0.93 13.75
C THR A 65 -0.62 0.65 14.37
N ILE A 66 -1.47 1.67 14.53
CA ILE A 66 -2.83 1.48 15.09
C ILE A 66 -3.76 0.63 14.19
N GLN A 67 -3.44 0.49 12.90
CA GLN A 67 -4.18 -0.37 11.96
C GLN A 67 -3.74 -1.84 12.05
N ILE A 68 -2.59 -2.15 12.66
CA ILE A 68 -1.93 -3.45 12.47
C ILE A 68 -2.78 -4.63 12.95
N LYS A 69 -3.41 -4.49 14.13
CA LYS A 69 -4.29 -5.52 14.69
C LYS A 69 -5.50 -5.78 13.80
N ARG A 70 -6.09 -4.71 13.24
CA ARG A 70 -7.20 -4.85 12.30
C ARG A 70 -6.75 -5.54 11.01
N GLY A 71 -5.54 -5.23 10.52
CA GLY A 71 -4.92 -5.93 9.41
C GLY A 71 -4.79 -7.43 9.68
N TRP A 72 -4.32 -7.83 10.87
CA TRP A 72 -4.21 -9.24 11.27
C TRP A 72 -5.56 -9.96 11.31
N GLU A 73 -6.59 -9.33 11.87
CA GLU A 73 -7.95 -9.89 11.87
C GLU A 73 -8.47 -10.18 10.45
N ILE A 74 -8.26 -9.22 9.53
CA ILE A 74 -8.64 -9.37 8.12
C ILE A 74 -7.85 -10.53 7.48
N ALA A 75 -6.55 -10.59 7.73
CA ALA A 75 -5.70 -11.65 7.19
C ALA A 75 -6.13 -13.03 7.67
N ASP A 76 -6.40 -13.16 8.96
CA ASP A 76 -6.79 -14.44 9.56
C ASP A 76 -8.13 -14.93 9.01
N ASP A 77 -9.06 -14.03 8.66
CA ASP A 77 -10.33 -14.43 8.02
C ASP A 77 -10.09 -15.01 6.61
N TYR A 78 -9.32 -14.32 5.76
CA TYR A 78 -8.96 -14.82 4.43
C TYR A 78 -8.16 -16.13 4.50
N ARG A 79 -7.22 -16.25 5.44
CA ARG A 79 -6.41 -17.46 5.62
C ARG A 79 -7.23 -18.66 6.08
N LYS A 80 -8.24 -18.46 6.94
CA LYS A 80 -9.20 -19.52 7.32
C LYS A 80 -9.96 -20.06 6.12
N ARG A 81 -10.19 -19.23 5.10
CA ARG A 81 -10.82 -19.59 3.81
C ARG A 81 -9.82 -20.21 2.82
N GLY A 82 -8.56 -20.39 3.20
CA GLY A 82 -7.50 -20.95 2.35
C GLY A 82 -6.87 -19.96 1.37
N ILE A 83 -7.21 -18.66 1.46
CA ILE A 83 -6.69 -17.62 0.59
C ILE A 83 -5.36 -17.11 1.16
N LYS A 84 -4.34 -16.98 0.29
CA LYS A 84 -3.01 -16.51 0.70
C LYS A 84 -3.02 -15.01 0.94
N VAL A 85 -2.30 -14.59 1.97
CA VAL A 85 -2.21 -13.17 2.36
C VAL A 85 -0.77 -12.69 2.39
N ILE A 86 -0.49 -11.57 1.73
CA ILE A 86 0.77 -10.83 1.81
C ILE A 86 0.58 -9.48 2.51
N PHE A 87 1.48 -9.13 3.43
CA PHE A 87 1.50 -7.81 4.07
C PHE A 87 2.57 -6.90 3.50
N GLY A 88 2.28 -5.60 3.47
CA GLY A 88 3.25 -4.56 3.21
C GLY A 88 2.83 -3.22 3.82
N GLY A 89 3.63 -2.19 3.61
CA GLY A 89 3.41 -0.85 4.17
C GLY A 89 4.23 -0.59 5.44
N ILE A 90 4.22 0.68 5.86
CA ILE A 90 5.09 1.21 6.92
C ILE A 90 4.96 0.41 8.22
N ALA A 91 3.73 0.18 8.69
CA ALA A 91 3.52 -0.50 9.96
C ALA A 91 3.85 -1.99 9.90
N ALA A 92 3.54 -2.64 8.77
CA ALA A 92 3.91 -4.05 8.57
C ALA A 92 5.44 -4.24 8.58
N MET A 93 6.20 -3.28 8.04
CA MET A 93 7.66 -3.32 8.10
C MET A 93 8.22 -3.12 9.51
N LEU A 94 7.59 -2.26 10.31
CA LEU A 94 8.00 -2.01 11.70
C LEU A 94 7.62 -3.15 12.65
N HIS A 95 6.59 -3.93 12.32
CA HIS A 95 6.07 -5.05 13.10
C HIS A 95 6.12 -6.35 12.29
N ALA A 96 7.22 -6.57 11.56
CA ALA A 96 7.33 -7.67 10.61
C ALA A 96 7.25 -9.04 11.29
N GLU A 97 7.85 -9.18 12.47
CA GLU A 97 7.87 -10.42 13.23
C GLU A 97 6.47 -10.80 13.72
N GLU A 98 5.74 -9.84 14.32
CA GLU A 98 4.37 -10.06 14.79
C GLU A 98 3.42 -10.28 13.61
N THR A 99 3.63 -9.55 12.51
CA THR A 99 2.81 -9.69 11.29
C THR A 99 3.00 -11.03 10.61
N ALA A 100 4.20 -11.62 10.68
CA ALA A 100 4.48 -12.93 10.06
C ALA A 100 3.62 -14.06 10.66
N ALA A 101 3.13 -13.94 11.90
CA ALA A 101 2.21 -14.91 12.48
C ALA A 101 0.84 -14.93 11.77
N HIS A 102 0.44 -13.78 11.20
CA HIS A 102 -0.86 -13.55 10.56
C HIS A 102 -0.80 -13.57 9.02
N ALA A 103 0.39 -13.78 8.44
CA ALA A 103 0.61 -13.68 7.00
C ALA A 103 1.16 -14.97 6.39
N ASP A 104 0.90 -15.20 5.10
CA ASP A 104 1.66 -16.18 4.31
C ASP A 104 3.00 -15.60 3.84
N ALA A 105 3.04 -14.28 3.58
CA ALA A 105 4.24 -13.54 3.22
C ALA A 105 4.25 -12.12 3.83
N VAL A 106 5.44 -11.60 4.15
CA VAL A 106 5.64 -10.19 4.50
C VAL A 106 6.63 -9.56 3.52
N PHE A 107 6.26 -8.43 2.92
CA PHE A 107 7.09 -7.65 2.02
C PHE A 107 7.71 -6.46 2.75
N LEU A 108 9.03 -6.37 2.75
CA LEU A 108 9.79 -5.34 3.42
C LEU A 108 10.57 -4.50 2.40
N GLY A 109 10.39 -3.19 2.41
CA GLY A 109 11.01 -2.25 1.48
C GLY A 109 10.05 -1.76 0.40
N GLU A 110 10.62 -1.24 -0.68
CA GLU A 110 9.89 -0.66 -1.83
C GLU A 110 9.56 -1.73 -2.88
N ALA A 111 8.39 -1.62 -3.53
CA ALA A 111 7.84 -2.69 -4.37
C ALA A 111 8.28 -2.64 -5.84
N GLU A 112 8.79 -1.49 -6.29
CA GLU A 112 9.15 -1.27 -7.70
C GLU A 112 10.13 -2.32 -8.21
N GLY A 113 9.79 -2.95 -9.34
CA GLY A 113 10.61 -3.98 -9.98
C GLY A 113 10.57 -5.36 -9.33
N ARG A 114 9.73 -5.60 -8.31
CA ARG A 114 9.76 -6.85 -7.51
C ARG A 114 8.49 -7.66 -7.55
N MET A 115 7.35 -7.07 -7.88
CA MET A 115 6.05 -7.76 -7.79
C MET A 115 5.87 -8.86 -8.83
N ALA A 116 6.55 -8.78 -9.98
CA ALA A 116 6.53 -9.87 -10.97
C ALA A 116 7.01 -11.20 -10.35
N ASP A 117 8.09 -11.17 -9.57
CA ASP A 117 8.65 -12.36 -8.91
C ASP A 117 7.75 -12.86 -7.78
N VAL A 118 7.20 -11.95 -6.95
CA VAL A 118 6.27 -12.33 -5.88
C VAL A 118 5.05 -13.05 -6.44
N PHE A 119 4.48 -12.52 -7.53
CA PHE A 119 3.31 -13.13 -8.17
C PHE A 119 3.67 -14.40 -8.95
N ALA A 120 4.89 -14.54 -9.46
CA ALA A 120 5.37 -15.79 -10.04
C ALA A 120 5.51 -16.88 -8.97
N ASP A 121 6.11 -16.55 -7.82
CA ASP A 121 6.23 -17.45 -6.67
C ASP A 121 4.83 -17.88 -6.18
N PHE A 122 3.88 -16.95 -6.07
CA PHE A 122 2.49 -17.25 -5.71
C PHE A 122 1.86 -18.27 -6.67
N ARG A 123 1.95 -18.04 -8.00
CA ARG A 123 1.38 -18.94 -9.02
C ARG A 123 1.97 -20.35 -8.99
N LYS A 124 3.23 -20.48 -8.57
CA LYS A 124 3.92 -21.79 -8.43
C LYS A 124 3.64 -22.48 -7.09
N GLY A 125 2.98 -21.80 -6.14
CA GLY A 125 2.84 -22.29 -4.77
C GLY A 125 4.15 -22.17 -3.95
N GLU A 126 5.09 -21.35 -4.40
CA GLU A 126 6.44 -21.17 -3.84
C GLU A 126 6.60 -19.83 -3.11
N LEU A 127 5.48 -19.23 -2.67
CA LEU A 127 5.46 -17.93 -1.99
C LEU A 127 6.40 -17.93 -0.77
N LYS A 128 7.37 -17.02 -0.75
CA LYS A 128 8.34 -16.90 0.36
C LYS A 128 7.67 -16.28 1.57
N LYS A 129 8.11 -16.70 2.77
CA LYS A 129 7.64 -16.13 4.04
C LYS A 129 7.99 -14.65 4.19
N VAL A 130 9.17 -14.25 3.70
CA VAL A 130 9.64 -12.86 3.77
C VAL A 130 10.33 -12.49 2.47
N TYR A 131 9.92 -11.36 1.90
CA TYR A 131 10.59 -10.68 0.81
C TYR A 131 11.27 -9.43 1.37
N ASN A 132 12.57 -9.52 1.69
CA ASN A 132 13.27 -8.47 2.42
C ASN A 132 14.16 -7.61 1.51
N TYR A 133 13.76 -6.36 1.31
CA TYR A 133 14.47 -5.33 0.56
C TYR A 133 14.58 -4.01 1.33
N LEU A 134 14.51 -4.03 2.67
CA LEU A 134 14.60 -2.82 3.50
C LEU A 134 15.87 -2.00 3.24
N ASN A 135 16.99 -2.68 2.96
CA ASN A 135 18.29 -2.06 2.72
C ASN A 135 18.68 -2.05 1.23
N ASP A 136 17.76 -2.42 0.35
CA ASP A 136 17.94 -2.46 -1.09
C ASP A 136 16.85 -1.59 -1.71
N GLN A 137 17.06 -0.27 -1.76
CA GLN A 137 16.07 0.61 -2.39
C GLN A 137 16.27 0.60 -3.92
N PRO A 138 15.19 0.49 -4.70
CA PRO A 138 15.28 0.52 -6.15
C PRO A 138 15.74 1.92 -6.64
N PRO A 139 16.28 2.01 -7.87
CA PRO A 139 16.55 3.29 -8.51
C PRO A 139 15.27 4.14 -8.53
N ILE A 140 15.36 5.40 -8.11
CA ILE A 140 14.19 6.26 -7.89
C ILE A 140 13.44 6.58 -9.20
N GLU A 141 14.14 6.45 -10.33
CA GLU A 141 13.65 6.64 -11.69
C GLU A 141 12.61 5.59 -12.10
N THR A 142 12.62 4.43 -11.41
CA THR A 142 11.64 3.35 -11.62
C THR A 142 10.26 3.70 -11.08
N VAL A 143 10.15 4.69 -10.19
CA VAL A 143 8.88 5.12 -9.59
C VAL A 143 8.08 5.94 -10.61
N GLY A 144 7.19 5.26 -11.33
CA GLY A 144 6.26 5.82 -12.29
C GLY A 144 5.03 6.51 -11.66
N PRO A 145 4.09 7.00 -12.50
CA PRO A 145 2.78 7.46 -12.04
C PRO A 145 2.02 6.36 -11.29
N ALA A 146 1.30 6.73 -10.24
CA ALA A 146 0.50 5.78 -9.47
C ALA A 146 -0.78 5.36 -10.23
N ARG A 147 -1.24 4.12 -9.98
CA ARG A 147 -2.43 3.51 -10.60
C ARG A 147 -3.69 3.96 -9.87
N ARG A 148 -4.18 5.17 -10.17
CA ARG A 148 -5.32 5.81 -9.48
C ARG A 148 -6.69 5.31 -9.94
N ASP A 149 -6.76 4.60 -11.06
CA ASP A 149 -7.96 3.96 -11.59
C ASP A 149 -8.58 2.93 -10.63
N ILE A 150 -7.82 2.40 -9.67
CA ILE A 150 -8.35 1.50 -8.63
C ILE A 150 -9.19 2.24 -7.57
N LEU A 151 -9.14 3.58 -7.52
CA LEU A 151 -9.87 4.37 -6.53
C LEU A 151 -11.29 4.67 -6.99
N GLN A 152 -12.24 4.47 -6.08
CA GLN A 152 -13.58 5.03 -6.23
C GLN A 152 -13.59 6.48 -5.74
N LYS A 153 -13.28 7.44 -6.62
CA LYS A 153 -13.13 8.87 -6.27
C LYS A 153 -14.27 9.43 -5.43
N SER A 154 -15.50 9.00 -5.70
CA SER A 154 -16.72 9.42 -4.99
C SER A 154 -16.69 9.15 -3.48
N LEU A 155 -15.92 8.15 -3.02
CA LEU A 155 -15.78 7.81 -1.60
C LEU A 155 -14.89 8.81 -0.83
N TYR A 156 -14.12 9.63 -1.54
CA TYR A 156 -13.16 10.57 -0.96
C TYR A 156 -13.66 12.02 -1.04
N ASN A 157 -14.92 12.21 -0.66
CA ASN A 157 -15.56 13.52 -0.59
C ASN A 157 -15.83 13.93 0.87
N TYR A 158 -15.52 15.17 1.21
CA TYR A 158 -15.86 15.75 2.50
C TYR A 158 -16.73 16.98 2.29
N ARG A 159 -17.96 16.97 2.84
CA ARG A 159 -18.95 18.05 2.69
C ARG A 159 -19.17 18.50 1.24
N GLY A 160 -19.29 17.53 0.33
CA GLY A 160 -19.52 17.79 -1.10
C GLY A 160 -18.27 18.23 -1.89
N ILE A 161 -17.09 18.19 -1.27
CA ILE A 161 -15.84 18.60 -1.88
C ILE A 161 -14.91 17.38 -2.01
N GLN A 162 -14.44 17.12 -3.24
CA GLN A 162 -13.42 16.09 -3.51
C GLN A 162 -12.13 16.41 -2.76
N MET A 163 -11.64 15.45 -1.99
CA MET A 163 -10.41 15.60 -1.22
C MET A 163 -9.17 15.57 -2.11
N VAL A 164 -8.08 16.19 -1.64
CA VAL A 164 -6.83 16.31 -2.39
C VAL A 164 -6.14 14.97 -2.57
N ASP A 165 -5.58 14.77 -3.75
CA ASP A 165 -4.66 13.67 -4.02
C ASP A 165 -3.26 13.97 -3.48
N LEU A 166 -2.51 12.91 -3.23
CA LEU A 166 -1.13 12.97 -2.77
C LEU A 166 -0.18 12.56 -3.90
N VAL A 167 1.01 13.17 -3.93
CA VAL A 167 2.11 12.86 -4.87
C VAL A 167 3.43 12.88 -4.09
N HIS A 168 4.32 11.93 -4.40
CA HIS A 168 5.68 11.95 -3.87
C HIS A 168 6.64 12.55 -4.90
N ALA A 169 7.28 13.68 -4.59
CA ALA A 169 8.36 14.22 -5.42
C ALA A 169 9.73 13.55 -5.13
N SER A 170 9.84 12.81 -4.03
CA SER A 170 11.08 12.17 -3.58
C SER A 170 10.80 11.05 -2.58
N ARG A 171 11.82 10.22 -2.31
CA ARG A 171 11.82 9.22 -1.23
C ARG A 171 13.10 9.30 -0.40
N GLY A 172 13.03 8.84 0.85
CA GLY A 172 14.14 8.83 1.79
C GLY A 172 14.50 10.21 2.33
N CYS A 173 15.32 10.24 3.39
CA CYS A 173 15.73 11.47 4.06
C CYS A 173 17.21 11.42 4.42
N ARG A 174 17.96 12.50 4.24
CA ARG A 174 19.39 12.54 4.62
C ARG A 174 19.62 12.59 6.13
N TYR A 175 18.60 12.96 6.89
CA TYR A 175 18.67 13.15 8.34
C TYR A 175 18.31 11.87 9.11
N ASN A 176 18.78 11.78 10.35
CA ASN A 176 18.50 10.68 11.27
C ASN A 176 17.99 11.23 12.61
N CYS A 177 16.92 12.01 12.57
CA CYS A 177 16.35 12.67 13.74
C CYS A 177 15.61 11.66 14.62
N TYR A 178 15.82 11.69 15.94
CA TYR A 178 14.94 11.01 16.88
C TYR A 178 13.62 11.81 17.05
N PRO A 179 12.42 11.19 17.00
CA PRO A 179 12.11 9.75 16.93
C PRO A 179 11.66 9.25 15.53
N CYS A 180 12.21 9.77 14.44
CA CYS A 180 11.70 9.53 13.08
C CYS A 180 12.08 8.13 12.54
N ALA A 181 11.09 7.38 12.04
CA ALA A 181 11.29 6.07 11.41
C ALA A 181 11.70 6.13 9.91
N VAL A 182 11.68 7.31 9.28
CA VAL A 182 11.95 7.46 7.84
C VAL A 182 13.36 7.00 7.48
N ALA A 183 14.36 7.31 8.31
CA ALA A 183 15.75 6.90 8.07
C ALA A 183 15.94 5.37 8.10
N TYR A 184 15.12 4.68 8.90
CA TYR A 184 15.10 3.21 8.99
C TYR A 184 14.37 2.59 7.79
N LEU A 185 13.19 3.10 7.43
CA LEU A 185 12.34 2.51 6.38
C LEU A 185 12.74 2.91 4.95
N GLY A 186 12.96 4.21 4.71
CA GLY A 186 13.25 4.78 3.40
C GLY A 186 14.73 5.04 3.15
N GLY A 187 15.58 4.69 4.11
CA GLY A 187 17.01 4.90 4.08
C GLY A 187 17.45 6.35 4.34
N ARG A 188 18.77 6.52 4.49
CA ARG A 188 19.43 7.80 4.86
C ARG A 188 19.89 8.62 3.64
N LYS A 189 19.25 8.42 2.49
CA LYS A 189 19.57 9.10 1.23
C LYS A 189 18.31 9.76 0.71
N PHE A 190 18.40 11.06 0.43
CA PHE A 190 17.35 11.77 -0.29
C PHE A 190 17.43 11.40 -1.77
N ARG A 191 16.36 10.82 -2.30
CA ARG A 191 16.24 10.40 -3.70
C ARG A 191 15.11 11.20 -4.35
N PRO A 192 15.40 12.32 -5.06
CA PRO A 192 14.40 13.03 -5.83
C PRO A 192 13.95 12.18 -7.01
N ARG A 193 12.65 12.14 -7.29
CA ARG A 193 12.16 11.55 -8.54
C ARG A 193 12.49 12.49 -9.70
N PRO A 194 12.72 11.96 -10.92
CA PRO A 194 12.79 12.80 -12.11
C PRO A 194 11.59 13.74 -12.18
N ILE A 195 11.84 15.00 -12.53
CA ILE A 195 10.81 16.04 -12.54
C ILE A 195 9.67 15.65 -13.50
N GLU A 196 10.02 15.05 -14.64
CA GLU A 196 9.11 14.60 -15.68
C GLU A 196 8.15 13.52 -15.16
N LYS A 197 8.63 12.61 -14.30
CA LYS A 197 7.77 11.59 -13.65
C LYS A 197 6.79 12.23 -12.67
N SER A 198 7.25 13.24 -11.93
CA SER A 198 6.40 13.97 -10.99
C SER A 198 5.33 14.80 -11.73
N ILE A 199 5.70 15.45 -12.82
CA ILE A 199 4.76 16.18 -13.72
C ILE A 199 3.76 15.22 -14.34
N ALA A 200 4.21 14.08 -14.88
CA ALA A 200 3.32 13.09 -15.47
C ALA A 200 2.32 12.53 -14.44
N GLU A 201 2.75 12.32 -13.19
CA GLU A 201 1.84 11.92 -12.12
C GLU A 201 0.80 13.00 -11.81
N MET A 202 1.21 14.27 -11.68
CA MET A 202 0.27 15.37 -11.44
C MET A 202 -0.70 15.59 -12.60
N ALA A 203 -0.24 15.47 -13.84
CA ALA A 203 -1.07 15.61 -15.04
C ALA A 203 -2.13 14.49 -15.16
N GLY A 204 -1.90 13.32 -14.56
CA GLY A 204 -2.89 12.24 -14.49
C GLY A 204 -3.95 12.43 -13.40
N ILE A 205 -3.82 13.45 -12.54
CA ILE A 205 -4.80 13.77 -11.50
C ILE A 205 -5.81 14.74 -12.09
N ASP A 206 -6.99 14.20 -12.39
CA ASP A 206 -8.16 14.99 -12.76
C ASP A 206 -8.63 15.80 -11.55
N ASN A 207 -8.21 17.06 -11.52
CA ASN A 207 -8.67 18.06 -10.59
C ASN A 207 -9.68 18.95 -11.31
N ASN A 208 -10.97 18.84 -10.96
CA ASN A 208 -12.01 19.80 -11.36
C ASN A 208 -11.82 21.20 -10.72
N ARG A 209 -10.57 21.64 -10.56
CA ARG A 209 -10.12 22.84 -9.84
C ARG A 209 -9.02 23.56 -10.62
N LEU A 210 -9.26 23.81 -11.89
CA LEU A 210 -8.61 24.83 -12.70
C LEU A 210 -9.66 25.55 -13.55
#